data_AF-T0YHM7-F1
#
_entry.id   AF-T0YHM7-F1
#
_cell.length_a   1.000
_cell.length_b   1.000
_cell.length_c   1.000
_cell.angle_alpha   90.00
_cell.angle_beta   90.00
_cell.angle_gamma   90.00
#
_symmetry.space_group_name_H-M   'P 1'
#
loop_
_entity.id
_entity.type
_entity.pdbx_description
1 polymer ?
#
loop_
_entity_poly.entity_id
_entity_poly.type
_entity_poly.pdbx_seq_one_letter_code
_entity_poly.pdbx_strand_id
1 'polypeptide(L)' 'MAAAARVAGELGPGHTVVTVLCDGGAKYQSRLFNREWLAQKGLAQCAPPPKRGEPIDVRLVMPA' A
#
# COMPACT_ATOMS: atom_id res chain seq x y z
N MET A 1 -3.24 4.51 -2.11
CA MET A 1 -2.41 5.74 -2.13
C MET A 1 -1.90 6.12 -3.54
N ALA A 2 -2.37 5.48 -4.64
CA ALA A 2 -1.83 5.74 -5.98
C ALA A 2 -2.10 7.16 -6.52
N ALA A 3 -3.30 7.71 -6.28
CA ALA A 3 -3.66 9.05 -6.75
C ALA A 3 -2.80 10.14 -6.10
N ALA A 4 -2.60 10.08 -4.79
CA ALA A 4 -1.76 11.05 -4.07
C ALA A 4 -0.31 11.04 -4.59
N ALA A 5 0.26 9.87 -4.87
CA ALA A 5 1.59 9.77 -5.45
C ALA A 5 1.68 10.41 -6.85
N ARG A 6 0.66 10.18 -7.69
CA ARG A 6 0.57 10.83 -9.01
C ARG A 6 0.48 12.35 -8.88
N VAL A 7 -0.42 12.85 -8.03
CA VAL A 7 -0.59 14.29 -7.80
C VAL A 7 0.68 14.93 -7.24
N ALA A 8 1.39 14.27 -6.32
CA ALA A 8 2.67 14.76 -5.81
C ALA A 8 3.73 14.88 -6.91
N GLY A 9 3.76 13.92 -7.85
CA GLY A 9 4.63 13.98 -9.03
C GLY A 9 4.27 15.13 -9.98
N GLU A 10 2.98 15.42 -10.17
CA GLU A 10 2.49 16.52 -11.01
C GLU A 10 2.76 17.91 -10.38
N LEU A 11 2.65 18.06 -9.06
CA LEU A 11 2.88 19.33 -8.36
C LEU A 11 4.37 19.65 -8.14
N GLY A 12 5.22 18.64 -8.08
CA GLY A 12 6.66 18.81 -7.85
C GLY A 12 7.04 19.27 -6.43
N PRO A 13 8.34 19.55 -6.20
CA PRO A 13 8.87 19.87 -4.88
C PRO A 13 8.21 21.09 -4.22
N GLY A 14 8.17 21.11 -2.88
CA GLY A 14 7.59 22.20 -2.09
C GLY A 14 6.10 22.05 -1.77
N HIS A 15 5.43 21.04 -2.33
CA HIS A 15 4.02 20.73 -2.04
C HIS A 15 3.88 19.52 -1.12
N THR A 16 3.01 19.63 -0.12
CA THR A 16 2.63 18.51 0.75
C THR A 16 1.25 17.99 0.35
N VAL A 17 1.19 16.74 -0.09
CA VAL A 17 -0.06 16.07 -0.47
C VAL A 17 -0.47 15.10 0.64
N VAL A 18 -1.69 15.27 1.15
CA VAL A 18 -2.24 14.45 2.25
C VAL A 18 -3.34 13.54 1.70
N THR A 19 -3.35 12.27 2.12
CA THR A 19 -4.44 11.32 1.82
C THR A 19 -5.02 10.78 3.12
N VAL A 20 -6.34 10.64 3.17
CA VAL A 20 -7.04 10.01 4.30
C VAL A 20 -7.19 8.52 4.00
N LEU A 21 -6.87 7.66 4.98
CA LEU A 21 -7.17 6.23 4.93
C LEU A 21 -8.49 5.99 5.64
N CYS A 22 -9.47 5.46 4.92
CA CYS A 22 -10.86 5.39 5.39
C CYS A 22 -11.12 4.21 6.34
N ASP A 23 -10.24 3.21 6.38
CA ASP A 23 -10.37 2.05 7.25
C ASP A 23 -9.03 1.32 7.50
N GLY A 24 -9.08 0.33 8.41
CA GLY A 24 -7.96 -0.55 8.71
C GLY A 24 -7.98 -1.86 7.89
N GLY A 25 -6.79 -2.41 7.63
CA GLY A 25 -6.61 -3.59 6.79
C GLY A 25 -7.28 -4.89 7.28
N ALA A 26 -7.61 -4.99 8.57
CA ALA A 26 -8.25 -6.17 9.16
C ALA A 26 -9.54 -6.59 8.42
N LYS A 27 -10.32 -5.62 7.92
CA LYS A 27 -11.56 -5.86 7.17
C LYS A 27 -11.37 -6.63 5.85
N TYR A 28 -10.14 -6.70 5.35
CA TYR A 28 -9.80 -7.30 4.06
C TYR A 28 -8.92 -8.54 4.16
N GLN A 29 -8.71 -9.10 5.36
CA GLN A 29 -7.84 -10.26 5.57
C GLN A 29 -8.16 -11.45 4.67
N SER A 30 -9.44 -11.79 4.49
CA SER A 30 -9.87 -12.90 3.62
C SER A 30 -9.70 -12.61 2.12
N ARG A 31 -9.32 -11.40 1.73
CA ARG A 31 -9.20 -10.95 0.33
C ARG A 31 -7.80 -10.44 0.02
N LEU A 32 -7.49 -9.19 0.39
CA LEU A 32 -6.25 -8.51 -0.04
C LEU A 32 -4.96 -9.17 0.50
N PHE A 33 -5.07 -9.98 1.55
CA PHE A 33 -3.96 -10.74 2.12
C PHE A 33 -3.99 -12.23 1.74
N ASN A 34 -5.01 -12.67 1.00
CA ASN A 34 -5.15 -14.03 0.52
C ASN A 34 -4.65 -14.12 -0.93
N ARG A 35 -3.62 -14.95 -1.15
CA ARG A 35 -2.97 -15.06 -2.46
C ARG A 35 -3.80 -15.85 -3.48
N GLU A 36 -4.55 -16.88 -3.06
CA GLU A 36 -5.48 -17.55 -3.96
C GLU A 36 -6.56 -16.59 -4.44
N TRP A 37 -7.10 -15.75 -3.55
CA TRP A 37 -8.09 -14.74 -3.90
C TRP A 37 -7.52 -13.72 -4.90
N LEU A 38 -6.29 -13.24 -4.69
CA LEU A 38 -5.63 -12.35 -5.65
C LEU A 38 -5.40 -13.03 -7.01
N ALA A 39 -5.01 -14.31 -7.03
CA ALA A 39 -4.83 -15.07 -8.28
C ALA A 39 -6.15 -15.23 -9.04
N GLN A 40 -7.24 -15.57 -8.33
CA GLN A 40 -8.59 -15.64 -8.90
C GLN A 40 -9.07 -14.29 -9.47
N LYS A 41 -8.58 -13.17 -8.93
CA LYS A 41 -8.86 -11.82 -9.43
C LYS A 41 -7.85 -11.30 -10.46
N GLY A 42 -6.84 -12.09 -10.82
CA GLY A 42 -5.79 -11.64 -11.74
C GLY A 42 -4.92 -10.51 -11.19
N LEU A 43 -4.80 -10.41 -9.86
CA LEU A 43 -4.04 -9.37 -9.15
C LEU A 43 -2.74 -9.89 -8.54
N ALA A 44 -2.48 -11.20 -8.61
CA ALA A 44 -1.34 -11.84 -7.95
C ALA A 44 0.02 -11.31 -8.42
N GLN A 45 0.14 -10.86 -9.68
CA GLN A 45 1.37 -10.25 -10.21
C GLN A 45 1.58 -8.81 -9.74
N CYS A 46 0.51 -8.12 -9.33
CA CYS A 46 0.57 -6.76 -8.80
C CYS A 46 0.92 -6.72 -7.31
N ALA A 47 0.83 -7.87 -6.62
CA ALA A 47 1.18 -8.02 -5.22
C ALA A 47 2.49 -8.83 -5.10
N PRO A 48 3.62 -8.23 -4.68
CA PRO A 48 4.86 -8.97 -4.50
C PRO A 48 4.66 -10.10 -3.47
N PRO A 49 5.41 -11.21 -3.60
CA PRO A 49 5.34 -12.28 -2.61
C PRO A 49 5.64 -11.71 -1.21
N PRO A 50 4.97 -12.22 -0.15
CA PRO A 50 5.19 -11.72 1.19
C PRO A 50 6.67 -11.85 1.55
N LYS A 51 7.29 -10.74 1.98
CA LYS A 51 8.65 -10.76 2.55
C LYS A 51 8.58 -11.53 3.87
N ARG A 52 9.02 -12.78 3.85
CA ARG A 52 8.97 -13.65 5.01
C ARG A 52 10.15 -13.31 5.93
N GLY A 53 9.87 -12.87 7.15
CA GLY A 53 10.87 -12.79 8.23
C GLY A 53 11.61 -11.46 8.41
N GLU A 54 11.37 -10.43 7.61
CA GLU A 54 11.96 -9.10 7.83
C GLU A 54 11.01 -8.22 8.67
N PRO A 55 11.47 -7.63 9.79
CA PRO A 55 10.69 -6.66 10.54
C PRO A 55 10.31 -5.47 9.66
N ILE A 56 9.06 -5.02 9.73
CA ILE A 56 8.64 -3.77 9.10
C ILE A 56 9.29 -2.62 9.88
N ASP A 57 10.21 -1.89 9.25
CA ASP A 57 10.76 -0.67 9.84
C ASP A 57 9.69 0.43 9.82
N VAL A 58 9.05 0.65 10.96
CA VAL A 58 8.03 1.69 11.15
C VAL A 58 8.58 3.11 10.94
N ARG A 59 9.89 3.32 11.06
CA ARG A 59 10.54 4.62 10.83
C ARG A 59 10.65 4.96 9.35
N LEU A 60 10.60 3.95 8.47
CA LEU A 60 10.56 4.12 7.03
C LEU A 60 9.16 4.56 6.54
N VAL A 61 8.11 4.25 7.31
CA VAL A 61 6.71 4.51 6.95
C VAL A 61 6.17 5.80 7.59
N MET A 62 6.72 6.20 8.73
CA MET A 62 6.37 7.43 9.43
C MET A 62 7.65 8.21 9.77
N PRO A 63 8.23 8.95 8.80
CA PRO A 63 9.31 9.88 9.12
C PRO A 63 8.77 10.96 10.08
N ALA A 64 9.60 11.30 11.07
CA ALA A 64 9.36 12.40 12.01
C ALA A 64 9.32 13.76 11.29
#